data_AF-B7Q5P9-F1
#
_entry.id   AF-B7Q5P9-F1
#
_cell.length_a   1.000
_cell.length_b   1.000
_cell.length_c   1.000
_cell.angle_alpha   90.00
_cell.angle_beta   90.00
_cell.angle_gamma   90.00
#
_symmetry.space_group_name_H-M   'P 1'
#
loop_
_entity.id
_entity.type
_entity.pdbx_description
1 polymer ?
#
loop_
_entity_poly.entity_id
_entity_poly.type
_entity_poly.pdbx_seq_one_letter_code
_entity_poly.pdbx_strand_id
1 'polypeptide(L)'
;NCVGALDRKHIALVPPHQSGALFRNYKGFFSIVLMALVDAELNFIFVDVGRNGRMNDSGIWGACRLKEALERQPPMLPQAELLPRSREVAPYVIVGDEGFGLKPCLVRPYPLSDSTTDKRLFNYG
;
A
#
# COMPACT_ATOMS: atom_id res chain seq x y z
N ASN A 1 14.58 -8.03 -3.89
CA ASN A 1 14.48 -6.56 -3.98
C ASN A 1 13.07 -6.08 -3.63
N CYS A 2 12.55 -6.45 -2.46
CA CYS A 2 11.30 -5.92 -1.91
C CYS A 2 11.64 -5.14 -0.65
N VAL A 3 11.13 -3.92 -0.52
CA VAL A 3 11.39 -3.02 0.60
C VAL A 3 10.41 -3.28 1.74
N GLY A 4 9.18 -3.67 1.38
CA GLY A 4 8.14 -3.94 2.35
C GLY A 4 6.77 -4.05 1.72
N ALA A 5 5.80 -4.41 2.57
CA ALA A 5 4.39 -4.49 2.23
C ALA A 5 3.63 -3.28 2.76
N LEU A 6 2.84 -2.65 1.89
CA LEU A 6 1.98 -1.52 2.18
C LEU A 6 0.53 -2.00 2.27
N ASP A 7 -0.10 -1.79 3.40
CA ASP A 7 -1.51 -2.12 3.60
C ASP A 7 -2.21 -1.05 4.45
N ARG A 8 -3.54 -1.04 4.37
CA ARG A 8 -4.41 -0.22 5.20
C ARG A 8 -5.18 -1.06 6.21
N LYS A 9 -5.47 -0.46 7.37
CA LYS A 9 -6.31 -1.05 8.39
C LYS A 9 -7.33 -0.05 8.89
N HIS A 10 -8.59 -0.47 8.96
CA HIS A 10 -9.64 0.28 9.64
C HIS A 10 -9.53 0.06 11.14
N ILE A 11 -9.33 1.15 11.88
CA ILE A 11 -9.35 1.18 13.35
C ILE A 11 -10.73 1.69 13.77
N ALA A 12 -11.48 0.85 14.48
CA ALA A 12 -12.80 1.21 14.98
C ALA A 12 -12.73 2.39 15.95
N LEU A 13 -13.73 3.28 15.89
CA LEU A 13 -13.84 4.42 16.79
C LEU A 13 -15.29 4.77 17.09
N VAL A 14 -15.49 5.48 18.19
CA VAL A 14 -16.72 6.21 18.45
C VAL A 14 -16.58 7.59 17.80
N PRO A 15 -17.42 7.94 16.80
CA PRO A 15 -17.24 9.17 16.05
C PRO A 15 -17.65 10.38 16.90
N PRO A 16 -17.07 11.57 16.65
CA PRO A 16 -17.51 12.81 17.28
C PRO A 16 -19.00 13.07 17.04
N HIS A 17 -19.66 13.77 17.96
CA HIS A 17 -21.05 14.18 17.79
C HIS A 17 -21.24 14.93 16.45
N GLN A 18 -22.35 14.66 15.77
CA GLN A 18 -22.74 15.30 14.52
C GLN A 18 -21.79 15.08 13.31
N SER A 19 -20.90 14.09 13.36
CA SER A 19 -20.03 13.76 12.20
C SER A 19 -20.76 13.10 11.02
N GLY A 20 -22.06 12.80 11.15
CA GLY A 20 -22.82 12.06 10.14
C GLY A 20 -22.13 10.75 9.73
N ALA A 21 -22.03 10.52 8.42
CA ALA A 21 -21.40 9.31 7.86
C ALA A 21 -19.91 9.48 7.51
N LEU A 22 -19.22 10.53 7.98
CA LEU A 22 -17.83 10.82 7.58
C LEU A 22 -16.86 9.67 7.93
N PHE A 23 -17.08 9.01 9.07
CA PHE A 23 -16.24 7.91 9.56
C PHE A 23 -16.79 6.54 9.23
N ARG A 24 -17.98 6.45 8.62
CA ARG A 24 -18.64 5.18 8.35
C ARG A 24 -17.98 4.52 7.15
N ASN A 25 -17.32 3.38 7.38
CA ASN A 25 -16.66 2.62 6.34
C ASN A 25 -17.64 1.71 5.58
N TYR A 26 -17.14 1.09 4.52
CA TYR A 26 -17.91 0.17 3.68
C TYR A 26 -18.37 -1.11 4.42
N LYS A 27 -17.73 -1.45 5.56
CA LYS A 27 -18.11 -2.56 6.44
C LYS A 27 -19.22 -2.17 7.44
N GLY A 28 -19.72 -0.94 7.37
CA GLY A 28 -20.89 -0.48 8.13
C GLY A 28 -20.58 0.09 9.52
N PHE A 29 -19.32 0.12 9.97
CA PHE A 29 -18.91 0.66 11.27
C PHE A 29 -18.10 1.96 11.13
N PHE A 30 -17.95 2.70 12.24
CA PHE A 30 -17.17 3.94 12.25
C PHE A 30 -15.69 3.65 12.49
N SER A 31 -14.82 4.23 11.67
CA SER A 31 -13.38 4.01 11.74
C SER A 31 -12.57 5.20 11.27
N ILE A 32 -11.30 5.22 11.69
CA ILE A 32 -10.22 5.90 10.97
C ILE A 32 -9.39 4.84 10.24
N VAL A 33 -8.60 5.30 9.28
CA VAL A 33 -7.66 4.46 8.56
C VAL A 33 -6.25 4.67 9.12
N LEU A 34 -5.57 3.55 9.33
CA LEU A 34 -4.13 3.46 9.47
C LEU A 34 -3.57 2.88 8.18
N MET A 35 -2.52 3.47 7.65
CA MET A 35 -1.75 2.94 6.54
C MET A 35 -0.33 2.69 7.01
N ALA A 36 0.19 1.51 6.73
CA ALA A 36 1.49 1.08 7.22
C ALA A 36 2.31 0.41 6.12
N LEU A 37 3.59 0.78 6.06
CA LEU A 37 4.62 0.05 5.32
C LEU A 37 5.45 -0.76 6.33
N VAL A 38 5.55 -2.06 6.11
CA VAL A 38 6.23 -3.01 7.01
C VAL A 38 7.31 -3.77 6.25
N ASP A 39 8.50 -3.94 6.83
CA ASP A 39 9.59 -4.72 6.23
C ASP A 39 9.42 -6.24 6.43
N ALA A 40 10.37 -7.03 5.94
CA ALA A 40 10.34 -8.49 6.05
C ALA A 40 10.52 -9.00 7.49
N GLU A 41 11.08 -8.15 8.38
CA GLU A 41 11.30 -8.41 9.79
C GLU A 41 10.14 -7.94 10.67
N LEU A 42 9.02 -7.55 10.05
CA LEU A 42 7.79 -7.07 10.68
C LEU A 42 7.95 -5.72 11.41
N ASN A 43 8.97 -4.93 11.07
CA ASN A 43 9.11 -3.58 11.60
C ASN A 43 8.31 -2.58 10.76
N PHE A 44 7.67 -1.63 11.44
CA PHE A 44 7.01 -0.50 10.77
C PHE A 44 8.06 0.48 10.23
N ILE A 45 8.17 0.58 8.91
CA ILE A 45 9.01 1.58 8.24
C ILE A 45 8.29 2.93 8.16
N PHE A 46 6.96 2.90 7.95
CA PHE A 46 6.14 4.10 7.84
C PHE A 46 4.73 3.83 8.37
N VAL A 47 4.14 4.82 9.04
CA VAL A 47 2.73 4.79 9.48
C VAL A 47 2.09 6.17 9.27
N ASP A 48 0.92 6.22 8.63
CA ASP A 48 0.02 7.39 8.58
C ASP A 48 -1.34 7.01 9.18
N VAL A 49 -1.84 7.79 10.14
CA VAL A 49 -3.06 7.49 10.91
C VAL A 49 -3.99 8.69 10.93
N GLY A 50 -5.29 8.44 10.82
CA GLY A 50 -6.32 9.45 11.11
C GLY A 50 -7.13 9.88 9.90
N ARG A 51 -6.93 9.26 8.73
CA ARG A 51 -7.84 9.47 7.59
C ARG A 51 -9.22 8.93 7.93
N ASN A 52 -10.26 9.60 7.45
CA ASN A 52 -11.63 9.16 7.75
C ASN A 52 -11.88 7.77 7.14
N GLY A 53 -12.68 6.94 7.83
CA GLY A 53 -12.97 5.57 7.41
C GLY A 53 -13.80 5.43 6.14
N ARG A 54 -14.35 6.53 5.60
CA ARG A 54 -15.14 6.54 4.37
C ARG A 54 -14.28 6.66 3.11
N MET A 55 -13.06 7.17 3.21
CA MET A 55 -12.17 7.31 2.07
C MET A 55 -11.81 5.95 1.47
N ASN A 56 -11.75 5.89 0.14
CA ASN A 56 -11.27 4.74 -0.61
C ASN A 56 -9.73 4.75 -0.71
N ASP A 57 -9.15 3.67 -1.23
CA ASP A 57 -7.69 3.47 -1.28
C ASP A 57 -6.98 4.53 -2.09
N SER A 58 -7.50 4.86 -3.27
CA SER A 58 -6.97 5.94 -4.11
C SER A 58 -6.98 7.29 -3.38
N GLY A 59 -8.02 7.60 -2.61
CA GLY A 59 -8.11 8.83 -1.84
C GLY A 59 -7.15 8.87 -0.65
N ILE A 60 -7.03 7.75 0.07
CA ILE A 60 -6.08 7.58 1.18
C ILE A 60 -4.64 7.71 0.66
N TRP A 61 -4.32 7.02 -0.42
CA TRP A 61 -3.03 7.07 -1.09
C TRP A 61 -2.71 8.46 -1.64
N GLY A 62 -3.67 9.10 -2.31
CA GLY A 62 -3.51 10.45 -2.87
C GLY A 62 -3.16 11.51 -1.82
N ALA A 63 -3.61 11.31 -0.58
CA ALA A 63 -3.30 12.21 0.54
C ALA A 63 -2.09 11.75 1.38
N CYS A 64 -1.48 10.61 1.06
CA CYS A 64 -0.42 9.98 1.84
C CYS A 64 0.93 10.66 1.62
N ARG A 65 1.64 10.99 2.71
CA ARG A 65 3.01 11.54 2.62
C ARG A 65 4.03 10.55 2.05
N LEU A 66 3.78 9.24 2.18
CA LEU A 66 4.63 8.21 1.57
C LEU A 66 4.61 8.31 0.05
N LYS A 67 3.45 8.63 -0.55
CA LYS A 67 3.35 8.84 -2.01
C LYS A 67 4.28 9.96 -2.46
N GLU A 68 4.24 11.11 -1.77
CA GLU A 68 5.13 12.24 -2.06
C GLU A 68 6.60 11.86 -1.92
N ALA A 69 6.96 11.09 -0.88
CA ALA A 69 8.32 10.62 -0.65
C ALA A 69 8.83 9.67 -1.76
N LEU A 70 7.97 8.80 -2.28
CA LEU A 70 8.30 7.87 -3.36
C LEU A 70 8.35 8.54 -4.75
N GLU A 71 7.54 9.57 -4.97
CA GLU A 71 7.48 10.31 -6.24
C GLU A 71 8.52 11.44 -6.34
N ARG A 72 9.23 11.75 -5.25
CA ARG A 72 10.32 12.73 -5.22
C ARG A 72 11.49 12.34 -6.14
N GLN A 73 12.27 13.35 -6.52
CA GLN A 73 13.51 13.20 -7.27
C GLN A 73 14.68 13.79 -6.46
N PRO A 74 15.72 13.02 -6.13
CA PRO A 74 15.83 11.57 -6.37
C PRO A 74 14.79 10.76 -5.54
N PRO A 75 14.38 9.58 -6.01
CA PRO A 75 13.46 8.71 -5.29
C PRO A 75 14.09 8.24 -3.97
N MET A 76 13.26 8.05 -2.94
CA MET A 76 13.72 7.58 -1.62
C MET A 76 14.23 6.13 -1.65
N LEU A 77 13.87 5.36 -2.69
CA LEU A 77 14.31 3.98 -2.83
C LEU A 77 15.74 3.89 -3.38
N PRO A 78 16.51 2.86 -2.96
CA PRO A 78 17.81 2.60 -3.55
C PRO A 78 17.73 2.39 -5.07
N GLN A 79 18.85 2.63 -5.75
CA GLN A 79 18.96 2.33 -7.17
C GLN A 79 18.78 0.83 -7.43
N ALA A 80 18.35 0.49 -8.64
CA ALA A 80 18.18 -0.90 -9.05
C ALA A 80 19.50 -1.67 -8.93
N GLU A 81 19.41 -2.93 -8.51
CA GLU A 81 20.56 -3.78 -8.21
C GLU A 81 20.40 -5.16 -8.86
N LEU A 82 21.53 -5.81 -9.15
CA LEU A 82 21.57 -7.20 -9.60
C LEU A 82 20.92 -8.11 -8.57
N LEU A 83 19.97 -8.93 -9.02
CA LEU A 83 19.34 -9.92 -8.16
C LEU A 83 20.35 -10.99 -7.74
N PRO A 84 20.30 -11.47 -6.49
CA PRO A 84 21.19 -12.53 -6.03
C PRO A 84 21.11 -13.75 -6.93
N ARG A 85 22.25 -14.22 -7.42
CA ARG A 85 22.38 -15.39 -8.32
C ARG A 85 21.65 -15.23 -9.66
N SER A 86 21.45 -14.00 -10.11
CA SER A 86 20.85 -13.67 -11.41
C SER A 86 21.74 -12.69 -12.19
N ARG A 87 21.47 -12.56 -13.50
CA ARG A 87 22.03 -11.50 -14.36
C ARG A 87 21.05 -10.33 -14.53
N GLU A 88 19.89 -10.40 -13.89
CA GLU A 88 18.86 -9.39 -14.00
C GLU A 88 19.06 -8.28 -12.96
N VAL A 89 18.98 -7.05 -13.45
CA VAL A 89 18.94 -5.85 -12.61
C VAL A 89 17.47 -5.55 -12.33
N ALA A 90 17.10 -5.50 -11.05
CA ALA A 90 15.72 -5.22 -10.65
C ALA A 90 15.65 -4.02 -9.69
N PRO A 91 14.66 -3.13 -9.86
CA PRO A 91 14.44 -2.04 -8.92
C PRO A 91 13.99 -2.58 -7.56
N TYR A 92 14.19 -1.76 -6.53
CA TYR A 92 13.53 -1.95 -5.25
C TYR A 92 12.06 -1.54 -5.36
N VAL A 93 11.17 -2.40 -4.89
CA VAL A 93 9.71 -2.17 -4.96
C VAL A 93 9.06 -2.32 -3.60
N ILE A 94 7.92 -1.65 -3.44
CA ILE A 94 6.95 -1.90 -2.37
C ILE A 94 5.83 -2.73 -2.97
N VAL A 95 5.34 -3.72 -2.23
CA VAL A 95 4.16 -4.50 -2.62
C VAL A 95 2.94 -3.96 -1.90
N GLY A 96 1.79 -3.88 -2.57
CA GLY A 96 0.54 -3.40 -1.98
C GLY A 96 -0.68 -4.19 -2.45
N ASP A 97 -1.82 -3.91 -1.84
CA ASP A 97 -3.11 -4.50 -2.23
C ASP A 97 -3.61 -4.02 -3.62
N GLU A 98 -4.68 -4.66 -4.11
CA GLU A 98 -5.26 -4.32 -5.42
C GLU A 98 -5.85 -2.90 -5.49
N GLY A 99 -6.16 -2.30 -4.33
CA GLY A 99 -6.70 -0.94 -4.20
C GLY A 99 -5.69 0.15 -4.55
N PHE A 100 -4.39 -0.16 -4.56
CA PHE A 100 -3.36 0.76 -5.03
C PHE A 100 -3.21 0.77 -6.56
N GLY A 101 -2.84 1.92 -7.11
CA GLY A 101 -2.49 2.03 -8.53
C GLY A 101 -1.09 1.47 -8.80
N LEU A 102 -0.92 0.74 -9.91
CA LEU A 102 0.39 0.21 -10.33
C LEU A 102 1.36 1.36 -10.64
N LYS A 103 2.55 1.32 -10.04
CA LYS A 103 3.66 2.27 -10.26
C LYS A 103 5.00 1.53 -10.35
N PRO A 104 6.05 2.14 -10.93
CA PRO A 104 7.38 1.52 -10.98
C PRO A 104 7.93 1.07 -9.61
N CYS A 105 7.56 1.78 -8.54
CA CYS A 105 7.98 1.49 -7.17
C CYS A 105 6.88 0.86 -6.28
N LEU A 106 5.65 0.69 -6.79
CA LEU A 106 4.52 0.11 -6.05
C LEU A 106 3.82 -0.93 -6.93
N VAL A 107 4.10 -2.19 -6.61
CA VAL A 107 3.61 -3.36 -7.34
C VAL A 107 2.37 -3.91 -6.63
N ARG A 108 1.38 -4.32 -7.41
CA ARG A 108 0.12 -4.90 -6.92
C ARG A 108 -0.11 -6.26 -7.59
N PRO A 109 -0.87 -7.17 -6.96
CA PRO A 109 -1.23 -8.43 -7.60
C PRO A 109 -2.03 -8.19 -8.90
N TYR A 110 -1.93 -9.13 -9.84
CA TYR A 110 -2.77 -9.13 -11.02
C TYR A 110 -4.23 -9.36 -10.64
N PRO A 111 -5.20 -8.69 -11.30
CA PRO A 111 -6.61 -8.94 -11.07
C PRO A 111 -6.95 -10.42 -11.26
N LEU A 112 -7.75 -10.99 -10.35
CA LEU A 112 -8.14 -12.40 -10.41
C LEU A 112 -8.91 -12.78 -11.69
N SER A 113 -9.52 -11.79 -12.35
CA SER A 113 -10.20 -11.95 -13.63
C SER A 113 -9.27 -12.15 -14.83
N ASP A 114 -7.98 -11.84 -14.69
CA ASP A 114 -6.99 -11.88 -15.77
C ASP A 114 -5.92 -12.94 -15.48
N SER A 115 -6.35 -14.21 -15.44
CA SER A 115 -5.60 -15.28 -14.80
C SER A 115 -4.93 -16.24 -15.79
N THR A 116 -3.75 -15.87 -16.30
CA THR A 116 -2.82 -16.89 -16.81
C THR A 116 -2.14 -17.60 -15.63
N THR A 117 -1.61 -18.80 -15.85
CA THR A 117 -0.91 -19.58 -14.82
C THR A 117 0.21 -18.77 -14.16
N ASP A 118 0.99 -18.03 -14.95
CA ASP A 118 2.12 -17.22 -14.46
C ASP A 118 1.65 -16.05 -13.59
N LYS A 119 0.54 -15.39 -13.96
CA LYS A 119 -0.05 -14.30 -13.17
C LYS A 119 -0.61 -14.79 -11.83
N ARG A 120 -1.17 -16.02 -11.81
CA ARG A 120 -1.58 -16.65 -10.56
C ARG A 120 -0.37 -16.97 -9.69
N LEU A 121 0.69 -17.55 -10.25
CA LEU A 121 1.92 -17.86 -9.52
C LEU A 121 2.53 -16.60 -8.88
N PHE A 122 2.55 -15.48 -9.62
CA PHE A 122 2.97 -14.18 -9.10
C PHE A 122 2.15 -13.71 -7.89
N ASN A 123 0.84 -13.93 -7.89
CA ASN A 123 -0.05 -13.52 -6.80
C ASN A 123 0.08 -14.40 -5.53
N TYR A 124 0.70 -15.58 -5.62
CA TYR A 124 0.91 -16.48 -4.47
C TYR A 124 2.32 -16.35 -3.84
N GLY A 125 3.17 -15.49 -4.40
CA GLY A 125 4.54 -15.26 -3.94
C GLY A 125 4.64 -14.42 -2.68
#